data_AF-A0A4P5YI89-F1
#
_entry.id   AF-A0A4P5YI89-F1
#
_cell.length_a   1.000
_cell.length_b   1.000
_cell.length_c   1.000
_cell.angle_alpha   90.00
_cell.angle_beta   90.00
_cell.angle_gamma   90.00
#
_symmetry.space_group_name_H-M   'P 1'
#
loop_
_entity.id
_entity.type
_entity.pdbx_description
1 polymer ?
#
loop_
_entity_poly.entity_id
_entity_poly.type
_entity_poly.pdbx_seq_one_letter_code
_entity_poly.pdbx_strand_id
1 'polypeptide(L)'
;MTSDESLDGPKIGETLDGQTLVAVGIDFTFTEVHPAHEATFKLLDQWMSGIRLYELEDAFDLDPVLWDELLDCGYEVGEGEVEGESADKPVVTVYDVWVDAAEPEAPLRAAQARLAELKEIAADLLPVGLRAAAASHAAPLETLKLIAQLAE
;
A
#
# COMPACT_ATOMS: atom_id res chain seq x y z
N MET A 1 32.72 -25.96 11.49
CA MET A 1 32.32 -25.26 10.27
C MET A 1 31.07 -24.50 10.65
N THR A 2 31.16 -23.18 10.69
CA THR A 2 30.02 -22.29 10.92
C THR A 2 29.05 -22.48 9.77
N SER A 3 27.89 -23.08 10.05
CA SER A 3 26.76 -22.93 9.17
C SER A 3 26.38 -21.45 9.27
N ASP A 4 26.72 -20.67 8.26
CA ASP A 4 25.98 -19.45 7.93
C ASP A 4 24.54 -19.92 7.68
N GLU A 5 23.74 -20.02 8.75
CA GLU A 5 22.31 -19.85 8.60
C GLU A 5 22.13 -18.40 8.16
N SER A 6 22.11 -18.25 6.83
CA SER A 6 21.76 -17.02 6.14
C SER A 6 20.57 -16.39 6.87
N LEU A 7 20.81 -15.27 7.53
CA LEU A 7 19.79 -14.39 8.10
C LEU A 7 18.92 -13.74 7.02
N ASP A 8 19.19 -14.00 5.72
CA ASP A 8 18.29 -13.58 4.65
C ASP A 8 17.01 -14.39 4.76
N GLY A 9 15.94 -13.73 5.21
CA GLY A 9 14.58 -14.22 5.04
C GLY A 9 14.22 -14.46 3.56
N PRO A 10 12.98 -14.89 3.29
CA PRO A 10 12.50 -15.13 1.94
C PRO A 10 12.75 -13.93 1.03
N LYS A 11 13.20 -14.18 -0.20
CA LYS A 11 13.46 -13.12 -1.17
C LYS A 11 12.20 -12.77 -1.96
N ILE A 12 12.11 -11.54 -2.45
CA ILE A 12 11.01 -11.16 -3.35
C ILE A 12 10.94 -12.13 -4.54
N GLY A 13 9.75 -12.69 -4.77
CA GLY A 13 9.47 -13.71 -5.78
C GLY A 13 9.69 -15.15 -5.33
N GLU A 14 10.16 -15.39 -4.10
CA GLU A 14 10.26 -16.72 -3.52
C GLU A 14 8.89 -17.24 -3.06
N THR A 15 8.62 -18.53 -3.31
CA THR A 15 7.38 -19.19 -2.89
C THR A 15 7.64 -20.08 -1.67
N LEU A 16 6.91 -19.82 -0.58
CA LEU A 16 6.90 -20.63 0.64
C LEU A 16 5.46 -21.02 0.98
N ASP A 17 5.24 -22.30 1.31
CA ASP A 17 3.92 -22.84 1.70
C ASP A 17 2.76 -22.47 0.77
N GLY A 18 3.02 -22.36 -0.53
CA GLY A 18 2.03 -22.02 -1.55
C GLY A 18 1.78 -20.52 -1.72
N GLN A 19 2.53 -19.67 -1.03
CA GLN A 19 2.45 -18.22 -1.16
C GLN A 19 3.76 -17.65 -1.70
N THR A 20 3.68 -16.62 -2.55
CA THR A 20 4.85 -15.94 -3.12
C THR A 20 5.02 -14.56 -2.48
N LEU A 21 6.24 -14.27 -2.00
CA LEU A 21 6.56 -12.96 -1.41
C LEU A 21 6.61 -11.89 -2.51
N VAL A 22 5.86 -10.82 -2.35
CA VAL A 22 5.78 -9.73 -3.35
C VAL A 22 6.16 -8.37 -2.82
N ALA A 23 6.22 -8.15 -1.52
CA ALA A 23 6.83 -6.96 -0.95
C ALA A 23 7.28 -7.19 0.49
N VAL A 24 8.23 -6.36 0.92
CA VAL A 24 8.59 -6.20 2.32
C VAL A 24 8.59 -4.73 2.69
N GLY A 25 8.25 -4.43 3.93
CA GLY A 25 8.19 -3.07 4.46
C GLY A 25 8.62 -2.99 5.91
N ILE A 26 8.97 -1.78 6.33
CA ILE A 26 9.27 -1.44 7.71
C ILE A 26 8.34 -0.30 8.12
N ASP A 27 7.66 -0.49 9.25
CA ASP A 27 6.67 0.39 9.84
C ASP A 27 5.57 0.79 8.83
N PHE A 28 5.75 1.89 8.11
CA PHE A 28 4.78 2.45 7.18
C PHE A 28 5.34 2.61 5.76
N THR A 29 6.43 1.93 5.42
CA THR A 29 7.10 2.13 4.12
C THR A 29 7.62 0.82 3.56
N PHE A 30 7.39 0.60 2.26
CA PHE A 30 8.02 -0.50 1.53
C PHE A 30 9.53 -0.32 1.43
N THR A 31 10.27 -1.38 1.73
CA THR A 31 11.72 -1.47 1.51
C THR A 31 12.05 -2.17 0.19
N GLU A 32 11.25 -3.16 -0.20
CA GLU A 32 11.38 -3.86 -1.48
C GLU A 32 9.99 -4.27 -1.99
N VAL A 33 9.77 -4.17 -3.30
CA VAL A 33 8.51 -4.57 -3.94
C VAL A 33 8.82 -5.28 -5.26
N HIS A 34 8.12 -6.37 -5.52
CA HIS A 34 8.19 -7.09 -6.78
C HIS A 34 7.82 -6.15 -7.94
N PRO A 35 8.56 -6.13 -9.07
CA PRO A 35 8.36 -5.16 -10.14
C PRO A 35 6.94 -5.12 -10.72
N ALA A 36 6.23 -6.26 -10.71
CA ALA A 36 4.84 -6.32 -11.17
C ALA A 36 3.86 -5.53 -10.27
N HIS A 37 4.19 -5.32 -9.00
CA HIS A 37 3.34 -4.70 -7.99
C HIS A 37 3.74 -3.25 -7.69
N GLU A 38 5.00 -2.89 -7.93
CA GLU A 38 5.62 -1.61 -7.53
C GLU A 38 4.77 -0.39 -7.90
N ALA A 39 4.32 -0.29 -9.15
CA ALA A 39 3.56 0.87 -9.61
C ALA A 39 2.20 0.99 -8.93
N THR A 40 1.50 -0.12 -8.73
CA THR A 40 0.20 -0.17 -8.04
C THR A 40 0.36 0.18 -6.57
N PHE A 41 1.32 -0.44 -5.88
CA PHE A 41 1.57 -0.23 -4.46
C PHE A 41 1.97 1.21 -4.16
N LYS A 42 2.87 1.77 -4.97
CA LYS A 42 3.25 3.17 -4.86
C LYS A 42 2.06 4.12 -5.03
N LEU A 43 1.18 3.83 -5.99
CA LEU A 43 0.02 4.69 -6.22
C LEU A 43 -1.00 4.56 -5.08
N LEU A 44 -1.20 3.36 -4.55
CA LEU A 44 -2.07 3.10 -3.41
C LEU A 44 -1.57 3.81 -2.16
N ASP A 45 -0.26 3.71 -1.87
CA ASP A 45 0.39 4.44 -0.78
C ASP A 45 0.19 5.96 -0.91
N GLN A 46 0.31 6.52 -2.11
CA GLN A 46 0.02 7.94 -2.34
C GLN A 46 -1.43 8.33 -2.05
N TRP A 47 -2.39 7.45 -2.32
CA TRP A 47 -3.79 7.68 -1.95
C TRP A 47 -3.97 7.64 -0.44
N MET A 48 -3.50 6.57 0.21
CA MET A 48 -3.63 6.40 1.67
C MET A 48 -2.96 7.54 2.44
N SER A 49 -1.71 7.85 2.08
CA SER A 49 -0.96 8.97 2.66
C SER A 49 -1.63 10.32 2.39
N GLY A 50 -2.18 10.53 1.20
CA GLY A 50 -2.85 11.77 0.83
C GLY A 50 -4.19 11.97 1.54
N ILE A 51 -4.99 10.91 1.68
CA ILE A 51 -6.27 10.94 2.41
C ILE A 51 -6.01 11.31 3.87
N ARG A 52 -5.04 10.66 4.50
CA ARG A 52 -4.62 10.95 5.88
C ARG A 52 -4.07 12.35 6.05
N LEU A 53 -3.24 12.83 5.11
CA LEU A 53 -2.64 14.16 5.17
C LEU A 53 -3.70 15.28 5.15
N TYR A 54 -4.79 15.07 4.42
CA TYR A 54 -5.85 16.05 4.24
C TYR A 54 -7.10 15.76 5.06
N GLU A 55 -7.04 14.81 6.00
CA GLU A 55 -8.15 14.44 6.89
C GLU A 55 -9.44 14.10 6.12
N LEU A 56 -9.31 13.31 5.05
CA LEU A 56 -10.41 12.96 4.14
C LEU A 56 -11.02 11.58 4.40
N GLU A 57 -10.72 10.94 5.53
CA GLU A 57 -11.20 9.61 5.90
C GLU A 57 -12.73 9.49 5.84
N ASP A 58 -13.43 10.46 6.44
CA ASP A 58 -14.90 10.50 6.43
C ASP A 58 -15.48 10.71 5.02
N ALA A 59 -14.77 11.44 4.16
CA ALA A 59 -15.22 11.71 2.79
C ALA A 59 -15.07 10.50 1.87
N PHE A 60 -14.04 9.66 2.13
CA PHE A 60 -13.78 8.43 1.40
C PHE A 60 -14.41 7.19 2.07
N ASP A 61 -14.96 7.34 3.28
CA ASP A 61 -15.52 6.25 4.10
C ASP A 61 -14.52 5.09 4.24
N LEU A 62 -13.27 5.41 4.59
CA LEU A 62 -12.20 4.42 4.75
C LEU A 62 -11.20 4.80 5.85
N ASP A 63 -10.58 3.79 6.44
CA ASP A 63 -9.40 3.94 7.30
C ASP A 63 -8.14 3.82 6.42
N PRO A 64 -7.34 4.89 6.22
CA PRO A 64 -6.33 4.94 5.17
C PRO A 64 -5.02 4.27 5.58
N VAL A 65 -5.07 3.04 6.11
CA VAL A 65 -3.90 2.22 6.43
C VAL A 65 -3.55 1.33 5.24
N LEU A 66 -2.37 1.54 4.68
CA LEU A 66 -1.91 0.84 3.47
C LEU A 66 -1.93 -0.69 3.64
N TRP A 67 -1.50 -1.20 4.78
CA TRP A 67 -1.45 -2.64 5.06
C TRP A 67 -2.85 -3.26 5.09
N ASP A 68 -3.81 -2.57 5.71
CA ASP A 68 -5.21 -3.00 5.76
C ASP A 68 -5.85 -2.96 4.36
N GLU A 69 -5.57 -1.91 3.59
CA GLU A 69 -6.07 -1.80 2.22
C GLU A 69 -5.48 -2.90 1.29
N LEU A 70 -4.25 -3.34 1.56
CA LEU A 70 -3.69 -4.52 0.87
C LEU A 70 -4.39 -5.82 1.29
N LEU A 71 -4.71 -6.00 2.57
CA LEU A 71 -5.52 -7.15 3.02
C LEU A 71 -6.89 -7.16 2.34
N ASP A 72 -7.54 -6.01 2.23
CA ASP A 72 -8.84 -5.87 1.55
C ASP A 72 -8.75 -6.19 0.05
N CYS A 73 -7.59 -5.95 -0.57
CA CYS A 73 -7.30 -6.36 -1.94
C CYS A 73 -6.94 -7.84 -2.08
N GLY A 74 -6.91 -8.62 -1.00
CA GLY A 74 -6.64 -10.05 -1.02
C GLY A 74 -5.16 -10.42 -1.01
N TYR A 75 -4.27 -9.49 -0.66
CA TYR A 75 -2.91 -9.86 -0.26
C TYR A 75 -2.93 -10.45 1.14
N GLU A 76 -1.95 -11.28 1.43
CA GLU A 76 -1.71 -11.77 2.79
C GLU A 76 -0.59 -10.93 3.38
N VAL A 77 -0.84 -10.28 4.52
CA VAL A 77 0.13 -9.38 5.17
C VAL A 77 0.56 -10.00 6.49
N GLY A 78 1.81 -10.40 6.56
CA GLY A 78 2.47 -10.84 7.79
C GLY A 78 3.07 -9.65 8.53
N GLU A 79 2.94 -9.65 9.85
CA GLU A 79 3.55 -8.66 10.74
C GLU A 79 4.52 -9.34 11.71
N GLY A 80 5.70 -8.76 11.88
CA GLY A 80 6.69 -9.20 12.86
C GLY A 80 7.41 -8.00 13.49
N GLU A 81 7.96 -8.19 14.68
CA GLU A 81 8.78 -7.18 15.36
C GLU A 81 10.25 -7.57 15.31
N VAL A 82 11.12 -6.60 14.99
CA VAL A 82 12.56 -6.76 15.07
C VAL A 82 13.09 -5.84 16.16
N GLU A 83 13.63 -6.43 17.22
CA GLU A 83 14.32 -5.69 18.28
C GLU A 83 15.61 -5.07 17.74
N GLY A 84 15.81 -3.79 18.04
CA GLY A 84 17.06 -3.11 17.76
C GLY A 84 18.24 -3.79 18.47
N GLU A 85 19.39 -3.88 17.80
CA GLU A 85 20.60 -4.58 18.29
C GLU A 85 21.15 -4.08 19.64
N SER A 86 20.64 -2.97 20.17
CA SER A 86 21.03 -2.38 21.44
C SER A 86 19.85 -1.70 22.12
N ALA A 87 19.90 -1.53 23.44
CA ALA A 87 18.78 -1.01 24.25
C ALA A 87 18.34 0.43 23.90
N ASP A 88 19.14 1.15 23.13
CA ASP A 88 18.89 2.49 22.60
C ASP A 88 18.32 2.50 21.17
N LYS A 89 18.27 1.35 20.49
CA LYS A 89 17.66 1.21 19.16
C LYS A 89 16.17 0.87 19.30
N PRO A 90 15.28 1.53 18.54
CA PRO A 90 13.85 1.25 18.58
C PRO A 90 13.55 -0.16 18.07
N VAL A 91 12.49 -0.76 18.61
CA VAL A 91 11.80 -1.89 17.97
C VAL A 91 11.16 -1.35 16.69
N VAL A 92 11.35 -2.06 15.58
CA VAL A 92 10.71 -1.75 14.31
C VAL A 92 9.75 -2.86 13.94
N THR A 93 8.65 -2.50 13.28
CA THR A 93 7.69 -3.48 12.77
C THR A 93 8.06 -3.80 11.33
N VAL A 94 8.15 -5.07 10.99
CA VAL A 94 8.43 -5.57 9.64
C VAL A 94 7.15 -6.18 9.09
N TYR A 95 6.89 -5.85 7.83
CA TYR A 95 5.73 -6.35 7.10
C TYR A 95 6.19 -7.15 5.89
N ASP A 96 5.60 -8.32 5.71
CA ASP A 96 5.79 -9.17 4.54
C ASP A 96 4.46 -9.27 3.79
N VAL A 97 4.45 -9.01 2.49
CA VAL A 97 3.24 -9.07 1.67
C VAL A 97 3.34 -10.23 0.70
N TRP A 98 2.33 -11.07 0.71
CA TRP A 98 2.29 -12.35 0.01
C TRP A 98 1.08 -12.46 -0.91
N VAL A 99 1.20 -13.30 -1.92
CA VAL A 99 0.09 -13.69 -2.81
C VAL A 99 0.00 -15.21 -2.92
N ASP A 100 -1.19 -15.76 -3.10
CA ASP A 100 -1.36 -17.18 -3.43
C ASP A 100 -0.64 -17.49 -4.75
N ALA A 101 0.27 -18.47 -4.73
CA ALA A 101 1.02 -18.89 -5.91
C ALA A 101 0.13 -19.56 -6.98
N ALA A 102 -1.06 -20.05 -6.60
CA ALA A 102 -2.06 -20.55 -7.55
C ALA A 102 -2.80 -19.43 -8.30
N GLU A 103 -2.96 -18.26 -7.67
CA GLU A 103 -3.66 -17.11 -8.25
C GLU A 103 -2.88 -15.79 -8.05
N PRO A 104 -1.62 -15.70 -8.50
CA PRO A 104 -0.69 -14.63 -8.10
C PRO A 104 -1.08 -13.24 -8.64
N GLU A 105 -1.96 -13.18 -9.63
CA GLU A 105 -2.42 -11.93 -10.23
C GLU A 105 -3.74 -11.42 -9.63
N ALA A 106 -4.47 -12.23 -8.88
CA ALA A 106 -5.78 -11.84 -8.37
C ALA A 106 -5.70 -10.63 -7.42
N PRO A 107 -4.77 -10.58 -6.46
CA PRO A 107 -4.62 -9.42 -5.57
C PRO A 107 -4.20 -8.15 -6.30
N LEU A 108 -3.34 -8.28 -7.32
CA LEU A 108 -2.93 -7.15 -8.15
C LEU A 108 -4.11 -6.55 -8.93
N ARG A 109 -4.98 -7.39 -9.49
CA ARG A 109 -6.19 -6.90 -10.17
C ARG A 109 -7.15 -6.23 -9.20
N ALA A 110 -7.30 -6.74 -7.98
CA ALA A 110 -8.14 -6.14 -6.96
C ALA A 110 -7.60 -4.75 -6.54
N ALA A 111 -6.30 -4.62 -6.28
CA ALA A 111 -5.69 -3.33 -5.96
C ALA A 111 -5.80 -2.32 -7.12
N GLN A 112 -5.72 -2.78 -8.37
CA GLN A 112 -5.95 -1.92 -9.54
C GLN A 112 -7.41 -1.46 -9.64
N ALA A 113 -8.37 -2.33 -9.34
CA ALA A 113 -9.79 -1.97 -9.27
C ALA A 113 -10.05 -0.95 -8.16
N ARG A 114 -9.46 -1.16 -6.98
CA ARG A 114 -9.53 -0.23 -5.86
C ARG A 114 -9.01 1.17 -6.22
N LEU A 115 -7.87 1.24 -6.91
CA LEU A 115 -7.34 2.51 -7.43
C LEU A 115 -8.29 3.22 -8.40
N ALA A 116 -9.09 2.46 -9.16
CA ALA A 116 -10.11 3.04 -10.02
C ALA A 116 -11.29 3.57 -9.18
N GLU A 117 -11.74 2.83 -8.18
CA GLU A 117 -12.79 3.26 -7.24
C GLU A 117 -12.40 4.54 -6.50
N LEU A 118 -11.18 4.61 -5.95
CA LEU A 118 -10.67 5.81 -5.27
C LEU A 118 -10.68 7.05 -6.18
N LYS A 119 -10.36 6.86 -7.48
CA LYS A 119 -10.45 7.94 -8.48
C LYS A 119 -11.88 8.35 -8.75
N GLU A 120 -12.82 7.42 -8.81
CA GLU A 120 -14.24 7.72 -9.01
C GLU A 120 -14.82 8.47 -7.82
N ILE A 121 -14.54 8.01 -6.59
CA ILE A 121 -14.93 8.69 -5.35
C ILE A 121 -14.38 10.12 -5.34
N ALA A 122 -13.09 10.29 -5.62
CA ALA A 122 -12.45 11.62 -5.67
C ALA A 122 -13.11 12.53 -6.71
N ALA A 123 -13.46 12.00 -7.89
CA ALA A 123 -14.15 12.77 -8.92
C ALA A 123 -15.57 13.17 -8.48
N ASP A 124 -16.28 12.32 -7.75
CA ASP A 124 -17.62 12.62 -7.26
C ASP A 124 -17.65 13.63 -6.11
N LEU A 125 -16.60 13.66 -5.29
CA LEU A 125 -16.39 14.69 -4.26
C LEU A 125 -16.12 16.08 -4.86
N LEU A 126 -15.64 16.16 -6.10
CA LEU A 126 -15.42 17.43 -6.78
C LEU A 126 -16.72 18.02 -7.37
N PRO A 127 -16.88 19.36 -7.37
CA PRO A 127 -17.95 20.03 -8.10
C PRO A 127 -17.97 19.63 -9.58
N VAL A 128 -19.16 19.59 -10.20
CA VAL A 128 -19.34 19.12 -11.60
C VAL A 128 -18.37 19.78 -12.60
N GLY A 129 -18.09 21.09 -12.42
CA GLY A 129 -17.16 21.83 -13.28
C GLY A 129 -15.67 21.48 -13.10
N LEU A 130 -15.32 20.74 -12.03
CA LEU A 130 -13.96 20.37 -11.66
C LEU A 130 -13.71 18.85 -11.69
N ARG A 131 -14.72 18.01 -11.97
CA ARG A 131 -14.54 16.54 -12.00
C ARG A 131 -13.45 16.06 -12.94
N ALA A 132 -13.26 16.77 -14.06
CA ALA A 132 -12.19 16.47 -15.01
C ALA A 132 -10.78 16.67 -14.42
N ALA A 133 -10.65 17.48 -13.36
CA ALA A 133 -9.36 17.70 -12.69
C ALA A 133 -8.79 16.38 -12.13
N ALA A 134 -9.64 15.54 -11.53
CA ALA A 134 -9.26 14.23 -10.99
C ALA A 134 -8.62 13.30 -12.04
N ALA A 135 -9.04 13.41 -13.30
CA ALA A 135 -8.48 12.63 -14.41
C ALA A 135 -7.23 13.26 -15.06
N SER A 136 -7.01 14.56 -14.84
CA SER A 136 -5.89 15.30 -15.46
C SER A 136 -4.66 15.45 -14.56
N HIS A 137 -4.83 15.32 -13.25
CA HIS A 137 -3.73 15.40 -12.30
C HIS A 137 -2.78 14.22 -12.44
N ALA A 138 -1.48 14.51 -12.36
CA ALA A 138 -0.43 13.50 -12.54
C ALA A 138 -0.31 12.58 -11.31
N ALA A 139 -0.72 13.05 -10.14
CA ALA A 139 -0.68 12.32 -8.88
C ALA A 139 -1.99 12.51 -8.09
N PRO A 140 -2.41 11.51 -7.29
CA PRO A 140 -3.61 11.61 -6.44
C PRO A 140 -3.62 12.83 -5.52
N LEU A 141 -2.44 13.20 -5.01
CA LEU A 141 -2.28 14.27 -4.03
C LEU A 141 -2.82 15.62 -4.50
N GLU A 142 -2.71 15.94 -5.79
CA GLU A 142 -3.24 17.19 -6.35
C GLU A 142 -4.76 17.24 -6.29
N THR A 143 -5.41 16.10 -6.58
CA THR A 143 -6.87 15.95 -6.49
C THR A 143 -7.34 16.01 -5.05
N LEU A 144 -6.69 15.26 -4.15
CA LEU A 144 -7.04 15.22 -2.73
C LEU A 144 -6.90 16.60 -2.07
N LYS A 145 -5.82 17.32 -2.38
CA LYS A 145 -5.63 18.70 -1.92
C LYS A 145 -6.76 19.61 -2.38
N LEU A 146 -7.19 19.51 -3.64
CA LEU A 146 -8.29 20.30 -4.18
C LEU A 146 -9.61 19.98 -3.46
N ILE A 147 -9.90 18.70 -3.21
CA ILE A 147 -11.09 18.28 -2.45
C ILE A 147 -11.09 18.94 -1.07
N ALA A 148 -9.98 18.83 -0.34
CA ALA A 148 -9.86 19.41 1.00
C ALA A 148 -10.05 20.94 1.00
N GLN A 149 -9.44 21.63 0.03
CA GLN A 149 -9.57 23.10 -0.11
C GLN A 149 -10.99 23.57 -0.45
N LEU A 150 -11.85 22.69 -0.97
CA LEU A 150 -13.25 23.02 -1.30
C LEU A 150 -14.22 22.65 -0.17
N ALA A 151 -13.78 21.85 0.81
CA ALA A 151 -14.56 21.49 1.99
C ALA A 151 -14.50 22.57 3.09
N GLU A 152 -13.47 23.43 3.06
CA GLU A 152 -13.31 24.64 3.91
C GLU A 152 -14.13 25.85 3.40
#